data_AF-A0A0N5AHV9-F1
#
_entry.id   AF-A0A0N5AHV9-F1
#
_cell.length_a   1.000
_cell.length_b   1.000
_cell.length_c   1.000
_cell.angle_alpha   90.00
_cell.angle_beta   90.00
_cell.angle_gamma   90.00
#
_symmetry.space_group_name_H-M   'P 1'
#
loop_
_entity.id
_entity.type
_entity.pdbx_description
1 polymer ?
#
loop_
_entity_poly.entity_id
_entity_poly.type
_entity_poly.pdbx_seq_one_letter_code
_entity_poly.pdbx_strand_id
1 'polypeptide(L)'
;MNFRTIRIIDGGYYLKNFSSDRRHMKSDNGQFVVSPPPWPILFCSDKGHNLNDFIDMENHKLASNTKEFNEDDFQQGAVLNYLF
;
A
#
# COMPACT_ATOMS: atom_id res chain seq x y z
N MET A 1 14.40 19.48 -1.09
CA MET A 1 13.47 18.82 -0.16
C MET A 1 12.88 17.64 -0.88
N ASN A 2 13.07 16.44 -0.36
CA ASN A 2 12.46 15.26 -0.92
C ASN A 2 11.04 15.13 -0.36
N PHE A 3 10.03 15.07 -1.23
CA PHE A 3 8.60 15.02 -0.83
C PHE A 3 8.07 13.59 -0.74
N ARG A 4 8.91 12.60 -1.02
CA ARG A 4 8.50 11.20 -1.00
C ARG A 4 8.42 10.70 0.44
N THR A 5 7.26 10.17 0.79
CA THR A 5 7.02 9.43 2.03
C THR A 5 7.02 7.93 1.72
N ILE A 6 7.69 7.15 2.55
CA ILE A 6 7.80 5.71 2.47
C ILE A 6 7.07 5.11 3.66
N ARG A 7 6.06 4.27 3.39
CA ARG A 7 5.38 3.48 4.41
C ARG A 7 5.95 2.08 4.47
N ILE A 8 6.40 1.69 5.65
CA ILE A 8 6.86 0.34 5.99
C ILE A 8 5.72 -0.40 6.64
N ILE A 9 5.47 -1.60 6.12
CA ILE A 9 4.38 -2.48 6.55
C ILE A 9 4.98 -3.85 6.79
N ASP A 10 4.62 -4.48 7.91
CA ASP A 10 4.93 -5.87 8.15
C ASP A 10 4.35 -6.76 7.03
N GLY A 11 5.14 -7.73 6.55
CA GLY A 11 4.75 -8.61 5.45
C GLY A 11 3.53 -9.47 5.80
N GLY A 12 3.46 -9.98 7.04
CA GLY A 12 2.32 -10.76 7.51
C GLY A 12 1.05 -9.92 7.59
N TYR A 13 1.15 -8.69 8.09
CA TYR A 13 0.05 -7.73 8.09
C TYR A 13 -0.41 -7.40 6.67
N TYR A 14 0.51 -7.15 5.73
CA TYR A 14 0.17 -6.86 4.34
C TYR A 14 -0.58 -8.04 3.70
N LEU A 15 -0.06 -9.26 3.81
CA LEU A 15 -0.69 -10.47 3.26
C LEU A 15 -2.08 -10.71 3.85
N LYS A 16 -2.28 -10.43 5.14
CA LYS A 16 -3.56 -10.63 5.82
C LYS A 16 -4.59 -9.56 5.46
N ASN A 17 -4.18 -8.30 5.28
CA ASN A 17 -5.09 -7.16 5.29
C ASN A 17 -5.24 -6.44 3.96
N PHE A 18 -4.29 -6.56 3.03
CA PHE A 18 -4.39 -5.92 1.73
C PHE A 18 -5.53 -6.54 0.89
N SER A 19 -6.34 -5.70 0.27
CA SER A 19 -7.47 -6.11 -0.56
C SER A 19 -7.74 -5.11 -1.70
N SER A 20 -7.65 -5.57 -2.94
CA SER A 20 -7.86 -4.78 -4.15
C SER A 20 -8.59 -5.58 -5.23
N ASP A 21 -9.69 -5.02 -5.70
CA ASP A 21 -10.43 -5.48 -6.88
C ASP A 21 -9.94 -4.85 -8.19
N ARG A 22 -8.81 -4.11 -8.16
CA ARG A 22 -8.18 -3.45 -9.30
C ARG A 22 -9.05 -2.38 -9.99
N ARG A 23 -10.13 -1.89 -9.36
CA ARG A 23 -11.03 -0.89 -9.98
C ARG A 23 -10.33 0.40 -10.41
N HIS A 24 -9.29 0.81 -9.70
CA HIS A 24 -8.49 2.00 -10.01
C HIS A 24 -7.71 1.90 -11.34
N MET A 25 -7.54 0.69 -11.88
CA MET A 25 -6.89 0.44 -13.18
C MET A 25 -7.87 0.41 -14.36
N LYS A 26 -9.16 0.64 -14.10
CA LYS A 26 -10.17 0.74 -15.15
C LYS A 26 -10.41 2.20 -15.52
N SER A 27 -10.47 2.49 -16.81
CA SER A 27 -10.95 3.78 -17.29
C SER A 27 -12.47 3.90 -17.14
N ASP A 28 -13.01 5.09 -17.41
CA ASP A 28 -14.44 5.40 -17.29
C ASP A 28 -15.34 4.50 -18.16
N ASN A 29 -14.79 3.93 -19.25
CA ASN A 29 -15.46 2.95 -20.12
C ASN A 29 -15.39 1.50 -19.58
N GLY A 30 -14.83 1.28 -18.39
CA GLY A 30 -14.69 -0.02 -17.74
C GLY A 30 -13.56 -0.90 -18.27
N GLN A 31 -12.79 -0.46 -19.27
CA GLN A 31 -11.64 -1.18 -19.80
C GLN A 31 -10.40 -0.99 -18.93
N PHE A 32 -9.54 -2.00 -18.87
CA PHE A 32 -8.26 -1.87 -18.18
C PHE A 32 -7.32 -0.97 -18.97
N VAL A 33 -6.75 0.04 -18.30
CA VAL A 33 -5.77 0.97 -18.89
C VAL A 33 -4.46 0.25 -19.23
N VAL A 34 -4.11 -0.77 -18.43
CA VAL A 34 -2.99 -1.67 -18.65
C VAL A 34 -3.46 -3.09 -18.34
N SER A 35 -3.01 -4.07 -19.12
CA SER A 35 -3.34 -5.48 -18.91
C SER A 35 -3.13 -5.88 -17.45
N PRO A 36 -4.16 -6.40 -16.75
CA PRO A 36 -4.02 -6.77 -15.37
C PRO A 36 -3.14 -8.02 -15.25
N PRO A 37 -2.51 -8.26 -14.10
CA PRO A 37 -1.79 -9.49 -13.88
C PRO A 37 -2.68 -10.74 -14.05
N PRO A 38 -2.14 -11.85 -14.57
CA PRO A 38 -2.93 -13.05 -14.94
C PRO A 38 -3.44 -13.85 -13.74
N TRP A 39 -2.93 -13.62 -12.53
CA TRP A 39 -3.44 -14.24 -11.32
C TRP A 39 -4.73 -13.57 -10.82
N PRO A 40 -5.55 -14.27 -10.00
CA PRO A 40 -6.77 -13.73 -9.42
C PRO A 40 -6.55 -12.40 -8.68
N ILE A 41 -7.63 -11.62 -8.54
CA ILE A 41 -7.62 -10.42 -7.70
C ILE A 41 -7.34 -10.80 -6.24
N LEU A 42 -6.59 -9.95 -5.54
CA LEU A 42 -6.36 -10.08 -4.11
C LEU A 42 -7.52 -9.40 -3.40
N PHE A 43 -8.71 -10.00 -3.37
CA PHE A 43 -9.91 -9.38 -2.80
C PHE A 43 -10.48 -10.20 -1.66
N CYS A 44 -10.77 -9.54 -0.55
CA CYS A 44 -11.41 -10.11 0.63
C CYS A 44 -12.72 -9.33 0.90
N SER A 45 -13.86 -10.00 0.81
CA SER A 45 -15.19 -9.39 0.98
C SER A 45 -15.34 -8.63 2.29
N ASP A 46 -14.82 -9.20 3.38
CA ASP A 46 -14.93 -8.66 4.72
C ASP A 46 -14.14 -7.35 4.89
N LYS A 47 -13.11 -7.15 4.05
CA LYS A 47 -12.27 -5.95 4.06
C LYS A 47 -12.68 -4.92 3.00
N GLY A 48 -13.42 -5.35 1.97
CA GLY A 48 -13.70 -4.52 0.79
C GLY A 48 -12.43 -4.16 0.01
N HIS A 49 -12.53 -3.15 -0.86
CA HIS A 49 -11.37 -2.57 -1.55
C HIS A 49 -10.71 -1.55 -0.63
N ASN A 50 -9.41 -1.68 -0.36
CA ASN A 50 -8.70 -0.82 0.59
C ASN A 50 -7.34 -0.29 0.09
N LEU A 51 -7.05 -0.36 -1.22
CA LEU A 51 -5.79 0.13 -1.77
C LEU A 51 -5.46 1.56 -1.33
N ASN A 52 -6.45 2.45 -1.29
CA ASN A 52 -6.25 3.84 -0.88
C ASN A 52 -5.71 3.96 0.54
N ASP A 53 -6.14 3.09 1.47
CA ASP A 53 -5.62 3.13 2.85
C ASP A 53 -4.12 2.81 2.90
N PHE A 54 -3.60 2.03 1.95
CA PHE A 54 -2.18 1.70 1.82
C PHE A 54 -1.37 2.78 1.09
N ILE A 55 -2.00 3.58 0.21
CA ILE A 55 -1.35 4.64 -0.57
C ILE A 55 -1.35 5.99 0.17
N ASP A 56 -2.46 6.32 0.83
CA ASP A 56 -2.70 7.58 1.51
C ASP A 56 -1.77 7.74 2.71
N MET A 57 -0.91 8.76 2.70
CA MET A 57 0.08 9.04 3.75
C MET A 57 -0.38 10.08 4.78
N GLU A 58 -1.60 10.62 4.66
CA GLU A 58 -2.07 11.74 5.48
C GLU A 58 -3.16 11.31 6.47
N ASN A 59 -4.08 10.42 6.08
CA ASN A 59 -5.21 10.04 6.94
C ASN A 59 -4.86 8.99 8.02
N HIS A 60 -3.59 8.57 8.11
CA HIS A 60 -3.01 7.72 9.17
C HIS A 60 -3.83 6.49 9.61
N LYS A 61 -4.73 5.96 8.76
CA LYS A 61 -5.61 4.83 9.10
C LYS A 61 -4.86 3.55 9.48
N LEU A 62 -3.66 3.37 8.94
CA LEU A 62 -2.81 2.21 9.19
C LEU A 62 -1.72 2.46 10.25
N ALA A 63 -1.67 3.64 10.87
CA ALA A 63 -0.54 4.09 11.69
C ALA A 63 -0.18 3.16 12.86
N SER A 64 -1.14 2.38 13.39
CA SER A 64 -0.87 1.38 14.44
C SER A 64 -0.06 0.18 13.95
N ASN A 65 -0.03 -0.09 12.64
CA ASN A 65 0.59 -1.27 12.03
C ASN A 65 1.66 -0.89 10.99
N THR A 66 1.97 0.40 10.85
CA THR A 66 2.88 0.91 9.83
C THR A 66 3.77 2.01 10.38
N LYS A 67 4.94 2.19 9.78
CA LYS A 67 5.83 3.32 10.05
C LYS A 67 6.07 4.10 8.78
N GLU A 68 6.06 5.42 8.89
CA GLU A 68 6.27 6.32 7.77
C GLU A 68 7.57 7.07 7.95
N PHE A 69 8.32 7.21 6.86
CA PHE A 69 9.61 7.90 6.82
C PHE A 69 9.61 8.82 5.60
N ASN A 70 10.30 9.96 5.70
CA ASN A 70 10.74 10.62 4.47
C ASN A 70 11.83 9.77 3.79
N GLU A 71 12.05 10.00 2.51
CA GLU A 71 13.01 9.22 1.73
C GLU A 71 14.45 9.30 2.26
N ASP A 72 14.88 10.45 2.77
CA ASP A 72 16.25 10.65 3.28
C ASP A 72 16.50 9.80 4.55
N ASP A 73 15.52 9.74 5.46
CA ASP A 73 15.58 8.91 6.67
C ASP A 73 15.51 7.41 6.34
N PHE A 74 14.70 7.04 5.33
CA PHE A 74 14.62 5.65 4.86
C PHE A 74 15.97 5.17 4.30
N GLN A 75 16.63 6.00 3.49
CA GLN A 75 17.91 5.65 2.85
C GLN A 75 19.09 5.60 3.83
N GLN A 76 19.08 6.43 4.88
CA GLN A 76 20.15 6.48 5.89
C GLN A 76 20.13 5.29 6.87
N GLY A 77 19.25 4.30 6.66
CA GLY A 77 19.23 3.09 7.45
C GLY A 77 18.53 3.24 8.81
N ALA A 78 17.78 4.33 9.04
CA ALA A 78 16.90 4.44 10.21
C ALA A 78 15.94 3.24 10.32
N VAL A 79 15.64 2.60 9.17
CA VAL A 79 14.83 1.39 9.00
C VAL A 79 15.48 0.13 9.58
N LEU A 80 16.81 0.04 9.63
CA LEU A 80 17.52 -1.15 10.10
C LEU A 80 17.24 -1.43 11.59
N ASN A 81 16.94 -0.41 12.38
CA ASN A 81 16.54 -0.57 13.79
C ASN A 81 15.05 -0.94 13.97
N TYR A 82 14.30 -1.08 12.88
CA TYR A 82 12.87 -1.38 12.90
C TYR A 82 12.50 -2.68 12.18
N LEU A 83 13.49 -3.36 11.61
CA LEU A 83 13.32 -4.64 10.92
C LEU A 83 13.88 -5.82 11.74
N PHE A 84 14.38 -5.57 12.95
CA PHE A 84 14.84 -6.57 13.92
C PHE A 84 14.44 -6.20 15.35
#